data_AF-A0A672QYH0-F1
#
_entry.id   AF-A0A672QYH0-F1
#
_cell.length_a   1.000
_cell.length_b   1.000
_cell.length_c   1.000
_cell.angle_alpha   90.00
_cell.angle_beta   90.00
_cell.angle_gamma   90.00
#
_symmetry.space_group_name_H-M   'P 1'
#
loop_
_entity.id
_entity.type
_entity.pdbx_description
1 polymer ?
#
loop_
_entity_poly.entity_id
_entity_poly.type
_entity_poly.pdbx_seq_one_letter_code
_entity_poly.pdbx_strand_id
1 'polypeptide(L)'
;MSPERSINLFYCLNELNNQTLVKEIQTHLSKGSLSSADLSPAQWSDVAFVLLTSEEELEEFELQKFKKSDECLVRLSAVIKTSKRALSCSALATILGSDTNLKELNMNNNNLQDSGVKLLCTGLENIKCELEILRNISLIQTCCIKYVTGIVGKNLLLLRELNLSEHELGDTRVNQITALLSQESFNSENKHLVFLNSPTHFHHFSLRKCGLTEESCSALATVLRSNSSLKELDMSNNNLQDSGVKKLQNGLEDTNCALQKLRLSDCSITEEGYKALASALRSNPSHLIELDLRGNDPGPSGVKQLSDLLQDESTVLFSKTILKEINLNNSRLLDSGVKEICEGLKNPVC
;
A
#
# COMPACT_ATOMS: atom_id res chain seq x y z
N MET A 1 -3.22 1.34 37.86
CA MET A 1 -4.52 1.64 38.51
C MET A 1 -5.60 0.86 37.77
N SER A 2 -6.72 0.49 38.42
CA SER A 2 -7.81 -0.15 37.67
C SER A 2 -8.44 0.85 36.69
N PRO A 3 -9.03 0.39 35.58
CA PRO A 3 -9.71 1.26 34.61
C PRO A 3 -10.72 2.22 35.25
N GLU A 4 -11.50 1.76 36.23
CA GLU A 4 -12.48 2.62 36.92
C GLU A 4 -11.81 3.71 37.75
N ARG A 5 -10.68 3.38 38.40
CA ARG A 5 -9.91 4.36 39.16
C ARG A 5 -9.26 5.38 38.23
N SER A 6 -8.84 4.98 37.03
CA SER A 6 -8.28 5.91 36.03
C SER A 6 -9.34 6.86 35.47
N ILE A 7 -10.55 6.37 35.19
CA ILE A 7 -11.69 7.19 34.70
C ILE A 7 -12.15 8.18 35.80
N ASN A 8 -12.36 7.70 37.02
CA ASN A 8 -12.77 8.57 38.12
C ASN A 8 -11.70 9.61 38.46
N LEU A 9 -10.42 9.22 38.42
CA LEU A 9 -9.31 10.16 38.61
C LEU A 9 -9.29 11.21 37.49
N PHE A 10 -9.54 10.83 36.23
CA PHE A 10 -9.65 11.79 35.14
C PHE A 10 -10.74 12.83 35.39
N TYR A 11 -11.95 12.41 35.78
CA TYR A 11 -13.03 13.35 36.08
C TYR A 11 -12.63 14.34 37.18
N CYS A 12 -12.04 13.85 38.27
CA CYS A 12 -11.55 14.71 39.34
C CYS A 12 -10.46 15.68 38.86
N LEU A 13 -9.51 15.22 38.05
CA LEU A 13 -8.41 16.05 37.56
C LEU A 13 -8.86 17.09 36.54
N ASN A 14 -9.82 16.73 35.69
CA ASN A 14 -10.41 17.61 34.70
C ASN A 14 -11.20 18.74 35.38
N GLU A 15 -11.99 18.43 36.42
CA GLU A 15 -12.64 19.44 37.27
C GLU A 15 -11.63 20.35 37.99
N LEU A 16 -10.47 19.82 38.35
CA LEU A 16 -9.38 20.57 38.99
C LEU A 16 -8.47 21.31 37.99
N ASN A 17 -8.78 21.28 36.69
CA ASN A 17 -8.01 21.91 35.62
C ASN A 17 -6.53 21.46 35.56
N ASN A 18 -6.22 20.25 36.01
CA ASN A 18 -4.86 19.71 36.03
C ASN A 18 -4.51 19.06 34.67
N GLN A 19 -4.04 19.89 33.73
CA GLN A 19 -3.75 19.48 32.35
C GLN A 19 -2.62 18.46 32.21
N THR A 20 -1.68 18.39 33.17
CA THR A 20 -0.49 17.53 33.05
C THR A 20 -0.83 16.05 33.28
N LEU A 21 -1.58 15.70 34.33
CA LEU A 21 -1.98 14.30 34.57
C LEU A 21 -3.08 13.84 33.61
N VAL A 22 -3.96 14.75 33.17
CA VAL A 22 -4.97 14.47 32.14
C VAL A 22 -4.29 13.92 30.88
N LYS A 23 -3.20 14.55 30.44
CA LYS A 23 -2.38 14.08 29.30
C LYS A 23 -1.71 12.72 29.54
N GLU A 24 -1.20 12.45 30.74
CA GLU A 24 -0.60 11.16 31.07
C GLU A 24 -1.63 10.03 31.05
N ILE A 25 -2.81 10.25 31.61
CA ILE A 25 -3.92 9.29 31.61
C ILE A 25 -4.39 9.04 30.17
N GLN A 26 -4.54 10.08 29.37
CA GLN A 26 -4.90 9.96 27.94
C GLN A 26 -3.86 9.16 27.15
N THR A 27 -2.58 9.46 27.33
CA THR A 27 -1.47 8.72 26.68
C THR A 27 -1.45 7.25 27.10
N HIS A 28 -1.79 6.97 28.36
CA HIS A 28 -1.87 5.61 28.87
C HIS A 28 -3.07 4.86 28.29
N LEU A 29 -4.23 5.51 28.20
CA LEU A 29 -5.44 4.96 27.63
C LEU A 29 -5.29 4.72 26.12
N SER A 30 -4.74 5.67 25.36
CA SER A 30 -4.55 5.56 23.90
C SER A 30 -3.59 4.44 23.50
N LYS A 31 -2.59 4.12 24.34
CA LYS A 31 -1.71 2.96 24.17
C LYS A 31 -2.41 1.61 24.35
N GLY A 32 -3.68 1.61 24.78
CA GLY A 32 -4.54 0.45 24.87
C GLY A 32 -4.09 -0.56 25.92
N SER A 33 -3.61 -0.08 27.09
CA SER A 33 -3.27 -0.93 28.24
C SER A 33 -4.51 -1.51 28.97
N LEU A 34 -5.71 -1.17 28.49
CA LEU A 34 -6.97 -1.57 29.10
C LEU A 34 -7.29 -3.04 28.83
N SER A 35 -7.21 -3.86 29.88
CA SER A 35 -7.80 -5.19 29.90
C SER A 35 -9.31 -5.09 29.73
N SER A 36 -9.85 -5.88 28.81
CA SER A 36 -11.24 -5.82 28.36
C SER A 36 -12.19 -6.70 29.18
N ALA A 37 -11.78 -7.13 30.37
CA ALA A 37 -12.67 -7.81 31.34
C ALA A 37 -13.40 -6.82 32.27
N ASP A 38 -13.07 -5.52 32.20
CA ASP A 38 -13.26 -4.62 33.35
C ASP A 38 -14.23 -3.44 33.11
N LEU A 39 -14.81 -3.28 31.91
CA LEU A 39 -15.59 -2.06 31.58
C LEU A 39 -17.01 -2.34 31.03
N SER A 40 -17.99 -1.71 31.66
CA SER A 40 -19.40 -1.63 31.29
C SER A 40 -19.65 -0.66 30.12
N PRO A 41 -20.82 -0.73 29.48
CA PRO A 41 -21.22 0.18 28.40
C PRO A 41 -21.08 1.68 28.75
N ALA A 42 -21.45 2.09 29.97
CA ALA A 42 -21.32 3.48 30.40
C ALA A 42 -19.84 3.91 30.50
N GLN A 43 -19.00 3.01 31.03
CA GLN A 43 -17.57 3.29 31.17
C GLN A 43 -16.85 3.37 29.82
N TRP A 44 -17.34 2.69 28.78
CA TRP A 44 -16.86 2.90 27.41
C TRP A 44 -17.21 4.28 26.86
N SER A 45 -18.37 4.83 27.21
CA SER A 45 -18.71 6.22 26.91
C SER A 45 -17.79 7.19 27.67
N ASP A 46 -17.45 6.88 28.92
CA ASP A 46 -16.50 7.68 29.71
C ASP A 46 -15.11 7.67 29.08
N VAL A 47 -14.62 6.50 28.64
CA VAL A 47 -13.35 6.38 27.91
C VAL A 47 -13.39 7.21 26.62
N ALA A 48 -14.48 7.17 25.86
CA ALA A 48 -14.62 7.98 24.66
C ALA A 48 -14.57 9.49 24.98
N PHE A 49 -15.25 9.93 26.03
CA PHE A 49 -15.23 11.32 26.50
C PHE A 49 -13.83 11.75 26.92
N VAL A 50 -13.13 10.92 27.71
CA VAL A 50 -11.74 11.14 28.14
C VAL A 50 -10.79 11.33 26.96
N LEU A 51 -10.97 10.51 25.91
CA LEU A 51 -10.15 10.58 24.70
C LEU A 51 -10.47 11.82 23.84
N LEU A 52 -11.74 12.25 23.81
CA LEU A 52 -12.20 13.39 22.99
C LEU A 52 -11.98 14.77 23.61
N THR A 53 -11.73 14.84 24.92
CA THR A 53 -11.58 16.11 25.65
C THR A 53 -10.14 16.63 25.69
N SER A 54 -9.22 15.98 24.96
CA SER A 54 -7.85 16.44 24.76
C SER A 54 -7.81 17.70 23.88
N GLU A 55 -6.95 18.67 24.22
CA GLU A 55 -6.60 19.80 23.33
C GLU A 55 -5.73 19.38 22.13
N GLU A 56 -5.14 18.18 22.17
CA GLU A 56 -4.32 17.63 21.09
C GLU A 56 -5.13 16.68 20.19
N GLU A 57 -4.98 16.83 18.86
CA GLU A 57 -5.59 15.92 17.88
C GLU A 57 -5.07 14.48 18.06
N LEU A 58 -5.98 13.50 18.09
CA LEU A 58 -5.62 12.09 18.12
C LEU A 58 -5.00 11.65 16.79
N GLU A 59 -3.68 11.49 16.78
CA GLU A 59 -2.95 11.14 15.56
C GLU A 59 -3.16 9.67 15.15
N GLU A 60 -3.14 8.74 16.11
CA GLU A 60 -3.30 7.30 15.88
C GLU A 60 -4.20 6.66 16.94
N PHE A 61 -5.17 5.85 16.50
CA PHE A 61 -6.05 5.10 17.37
C PHE A 61 -6.08 3.60 17.03
N GLU A 62 -5.47 2.80 17.92
CA GLU A 62 -5.39 1.35 17.80
C GLU A 62 -6.66 0.66 18.32
N LEU A 63 -7.73 0.71 17.53
CA LEU A 63 -9.03 0.16 17.94
C LEU A 63 -8.97 -1.36 18.26
N GLN A 64 -8.04 -2.11 17.65
CA GLN A 64 -7.77 -3.51 17.98
C GLN A 64 -7.47 -3.79 19.46
N LYS A 65 -6.88 -2.83 20.19
CA LYS A 65 -6.58 -2.97 21.63
C LYS A 65 -7.83 -2.86 22.52
N PHE A 66 -8.89 -2.25 22.00
CA PHE A 66 -10.16 -2.02 22.72
C PHE A 66 -11.28 -2.97 22.26
N LYS A 67 -11.00 -3.83 21.28
CA LYS A 67 -12.01 -4.58 20.56
C LYS A 67 -12.46 -5.84 21.32
N LYS A 68 -13.75 -5.92 21.65
CA LYS A 68 -14.44 -7.16 22.05
C LYS A 68 -15.90 -7.31 21.54
N SER A 69 -16.64 -6.22 21.29
CA SER A 69 -18.05 -6.27 20.82
C SER A 69 -18.43 -5.05 19.97
N ASP A 70 -19.50 -5.17 19.17
CA ASP A 70 -20.04 -4.08 18.34
C ASP A 70 -20.49 -2.86 19.17
N GLU A 71 -20.94 -3.08 20.42
CA GLU A 71 -21.41 -2.02 21.32
C GLU A 71 -20.28 -1.09 21.82
N CYS A 72 -19.07 -1.64 21.99
CA CYS A 72 -17.87 -0.85 22.31
C CYS A 72 -17.51 0.06 21.12
N LEU A 73 -17.63 -0.45 19.89
CA LEU A 73 -17.29 0.26 18.66
C LEU A 73 -18.18 1.46 18.41
N VAL A 74 -19.50 1.32 18.66
CA VAL A 74 -20.44 2.43 18.55
C VAL A 74 -20.04 3.57 19.49
N ARG A 75 -19.59 3.26 20.71
CA ARG A 75 -19.20 4.27 21.70
C ARG A 75 -17.86 4.93 21.40
N LEU A 76 -16.91 4.18 20.86
CA LEU A 76 -15.62 4.71 20.40
C LEU A 76 -15.69 5.37 19.03
N SER A 77 -16.85 5.37 18.36
CA SER A 77 -17.00 5.91 16.99
C SER A 77 -16.59 7.38 16.86
N ALA A 78 -16.89 8.20 17.86
CA ALA A 78 -16.51 9.62 17.85
C ALA A 78 -14.99 9.81 17.98
N VAL A 79 -14.29 8.95 18.73
CA VAL A 79 -12.83 8.94 18.83
C VAL A 79 -12.21 8.61 17.47
N ILE A 80 -12.78 7.63 16.76
CA ILE A 80 -12.29 7.22 15.44
C ILE A 80 -12.49 8.34 14.41
N LYS A 81 -13.64 9.03 14.43
CA LYS A 81 -13.94 10.14 13.50
C LYS A 81 -12.97 11.31 13.62
N THR A 82 -12.47 11.53 14.84
CA THR A 82 -11.51 12.59 15.14
C THR A 82 -10.06 12.15 14.94
N SER A 83 -9.81 10.86 14.72
CA SER A 83 -8.47 10.31 14.54
C SER A 83 -7.98 10.40 13.09
N LYS A 84 -6.68 10.65 12.89
CA LYS A 84 -6.06 10.67 11.54
C LYS A 84 -5.75 9.27 10.99
N ARG A 85 -5.35 8.35 11.87
CA ARG A 85 -4.95 6.97 11.55
C ARG A 85 -5.70 5.98 12.43
N ALA A 86 -6.20 4.88 11.85
CA ALA A 86 -6.90 3.84 12.60
C ALA A 86 -6.53 2.42 12.12
N LEU A 87 -6.55 1.47 13.07
CA LEU A 87 -6.34 0.03 12.84
C LEU A 87 -7.58 -0.74 13.31
N SER A 88 -8.48 -1.28 12.44
CA SER A 88 -9.56 -2.23 12.87
C SER A 88 -10.60 -2.71 11.79
N CYS A 89 -11.53 -3.56 12.27
CA CYS A 89 -12.60 -4.46 11.79
C CYS A 89 -13.90 -3.85 11.21
N SER A 90 -14.83 -4.74 10.81
CA SER A 90 -16.17 -4.57 10.19
C SER A 90 -17.03 -3.37 10.59
N ALA A 91 -16.93 -2.83 11.80
CA ALA A 91 -17.73 -1.66 12.22
C ALA A 91 -17.18 -0.32 11.73
N LEU A 92 -15.90 -0.23 11.34
CA LEU A 92 -15.28 0.98 10.76
C LEU A 92 -15.94 1.41 9.46
N ALA A 93 -16.50 0.44 8.74
CA ALA A 93 -17.34 0.65 7.58
C ALA A 93 -18.44 1.71 7.75
N THR A 94 -19.21 1.60 8.83
CA THR A 94 -20.31 2.52 9.12
C THR A 94 -19.79 3.91 9.45
N ILE A 95 -18.55 4.00 9.95
CA ILE A 95 -17.88 5.25 10.30
C ILE A 95 -17.31 5.94 9.05
N LEU A 96 -16.71 5.19 8.13
CA LEU A 96 -16.23 5.69 6.83
C LEU A 96 -17.35 6.29 5.97
N GLY A 97 -18.59 5.80 6.15
CA GLY A 97 -19.78 6.36 5.54
C GLY A 97 -20.29 7.67 6.18
N SER A 98 -19.55 8.27 7.11
CA SER A 98 -19.91 9.52 7.79
C SER A 98 -18.77 10.52 7.75
N ASP A 99 -19.00 11.78 8.16
CA ASP A 99 -17.94 12.79 8.23
C ASP A 99 -16.80 12.30 9.15
N THR A 100 -15.66 11.98 8.54
CA THR A 100 -14.48 11.41 9.21
C THR A 100 -13.22 12.08 8.68
N ASN A 101 -12.28 12.41 9.58
CA ASN A 101 -10.97 12.96 9.22
C ASN A 101 -9.93 11.87 8.94
N LEU A 102 -10.38 10.62 8.83
CA LEU A 102 -9.49 9.47 8.68
C LEU A 102 -8.80 9.47 7.31
N LYS A 103 -7.47 9.61 7.32
CA LYS A 103 -6.63 9.61 6.11
C LYS A 103 -5.95 8.28 5.85
N GLU A 104 -5.61 7.53 6.92
CA GLU A 104 -4.99 6.21 6.81
C GLU A 104 -5.80 5.16 7.57
N LEU A 105 -6.04 4.03 6.89
CA LEU A 105 -6.72 2.88 7.45
C LEU A 105 -5.87 1.63 7.19
N ASN A 106 -5.43 0.99 8.26
CA ASN A 106 -4.70 -0.27 8.20
C ASN A 106 -5.58 -1.42 8.70
N MET A 107 -5.82 -2.38 7.83
CA MET A 107 -6.73 -3.50 8.05
C MET A 107 -5.99 -4.80 8.45
N ASN A 108 -4.74 -4.71 8.91
CA ASN A 108 -3.96 -5.87 9.37
C ASN A 108 -4.70 -6.74 10.40
N ASN A 109 -4.50 -8.06 10.31
CA ASN A 109 -5.04 -9.05 11.25
C ASN A 109 -6.57 -9.02 11.43
N ASN A 110 -7.31 -8.57 10.43
CA ASN A 110 -8.77 -8.56 10.49
C ASN A 110 -9.38 -9.83 9.89
N ASN A 111 -10.15 -10.55 10.72
CA ASN A 111 -11.05 -11.61 10.27
C ASN A 111 -12.38 -11.02 9.77
N LEU A 112 -12.31 -10.16 8.74
CA LEU A 112 -13.49 -9.59 8.12
C LEU A 112 -14.25 -10.66 7.35
N GLN A 113 -15.49 -10.89 7.74
CA GLN A 113 -16.45 -11.65 6.94
C GLN A 113 -16.95 -10.79 5.77
N ASP A 114 -17.51 -11.43 4.74
CA ASP A 114 -18.15 -10.81 3.57
C ASP A 114 -19.04 -9.61 3.91
N SER A 115 -19.83 -9.72 4.99
CA SER A 115 -20.71 -8.65 5.48
C SER A 115 -19.93 -7.41 5.95
N GLY A 116 -18.81 -7.63 6.64
CA GLY A 116 -17.90 -6.57 7.08
C GLY A 116 -17.19 -5.90 5.92
N VAL A 117 -16.77 -6.66 4.91
CA VAL A 117 -16.16 -6.08 3.70
C VAL A 117 -17.18 -5.29 2.90
N LYS A 118 -18.41 -5.80 2.74
CA LYS A 118 -19.50 -5.05 2.08
C LYS A 118 -19.74 -3.71 2.74
N LEU A 119 -19.86 -3.69 4.07
CA LEU A 119 -20.03 -2.46 4.81
C LEU A 119 -18.83 -1.53 4.59
N LEU A 120 -17.60 -2.06 4.68
CA LEU A 120 -16.37 -1.27 4.53
C LEU A 120 -16.38 -0.50 3.22
N CYS A 121 -16.81 -1.18 2.17
CA CYS A 121 -16.83 -0.62 0.84
C CYS A 121 -17.98 0.37 0.64
N THR A 122 -19.15 0.16 1.25
CA THR A 122 -20.20 1.19 1.31
C THR A 122 -19.67 2.48 1.94
N GLY A 123 -18.86 2.37 3.00
CA GLY A 123 -18.21 3.53 3.62
C GLY A 123 -17.18 4.19 2.71
N LEU A 124 -16.32 3.37 2.10
CA LEU A 124 -15.29 3.82 1.15
C LEU A 124 -15.85 4.29 -0.20
N GLU A 125 -17.12 4.03 -0.55
CA GLU A 125 -17.81 4.59 -1.72
C GLU A 125 -18.47 5.95 -1.42
N ASN A 126 -18.50 6.37 -0.15
CA ASN A 126 -19.10 7.64 0.22
C ASN A 126 -18.24 8.81 -0.29
N ILE A 127 -18.89 9.81 -0.89
CA ILE A 127 -18.21 11.01 -1.41
C ILE A 127 -17.53 11.85 -0.32
N LYS A 128 -17.94 11.65 0.94
CA LYS A 128 -17.34 12.27 2.12
C LYS A 128 -16.14 11.49 2.68
N CYS A 129 -15.82 10.32 2.11
CA CYS A 129 -14.68 9.53 2.55
C CYS A 129 -13.39 10.21 2.10
N GLU A 130 -12.58 10.66 3.07
CA GLU A 130 -11.32 11.36 2.81
C GLU A 130 -10.07 10.46 2.86
N LEU A 131 -10.26 9.14 2.80
CA LEU A 131 -9.19 8.17 2.98
C LEU A 131 -8.15 8.23 1.84
N GLU A 132 -6.88 8.41 2.19
CA GLU A 132 -5.76 8.50 1.25
C GLU A 132 -4.90 7.22 1.22
N ILE A 133 -4.83 6.50 2.33
CA ILE A 133 -3.99 5.30 2.47
C ILE A 133 -4.84 4.14 2.97
N LEU A 134 -4.84 3.04 2.22
CA LEU A 134 -5.55 1.82 2.58
C LEU A 134 -4.61 0.61 2.50
N ARG A 135 -4.38 -0.02 3.65
CA ARG A 135 -3.40 -1.11 3.79
C ARG A 135 -4.05 -2.39 4.29
N ASN A 136 -3.58 -3.52 3.77
CA ASN A 136 -3.81 -4.87 4.33
C ASN A 136 -5.27 -5.29 4.41
N ILE A 137 -6.08 -4.95 3.40
CA ILE A 137 -7.48 -5.38 3.33
C ILE A 137 -7.51 -6.89 3.11
N SER A 138 -8.17 -7.62 4.02
CA SER A 138 -8.47 -9.04 3.83
C SER A 138 -9.43 -9.24 2.65
N LEU A 139 -8.93 -9.80 1.55
CA LEU A 139 -9.69 -10.10 0.31
C LEU A 139 -9.98 -11.59 0.12
N ILE A 140 -10.09 -12.34 1.22
CA ILE A 140 -10.15 -13.82 1.23
C ILE A 140 -11.42 -14.35 0.53
N GLN A 141 -12.50 -13.57 0.43
CA GLN A 141 -13.77 -14.02 -0.14
C GLN A 141 -14.11 -13.34 -1.48
N THR A 142 -14.68 -14.10 -2.41
CA THR A 142 -14.97 -13.70 -3.81
C THR A 142 -15.89 -12.49 -3.96
N CYS A 143 -16.69 -12.13 -2.95
CA CYS A 143 -17.53 -10.94 -3.04
C CYS A 143 -16.75 -9.64 -2.80
N CYS A 144 -15.55 -9.70 -2.19
CA CYS A 144 -14.71 -8.55 -1.83
C CYS A 144 -14.19 -7.77 -3.04
N ILE A 145 -13.97 -8.43 -4.18
CA ILE A 145 -13.44 -7.78 -5.38
C ILE A 145 -14.45 -6.82 -6.00
N LYS A 146 -15.73 -7.19 -6.08
CA LYS A 146 -16.80 -6.25 -6.52
C LYS A 146 -16.82 -4.96 -5.70
N TYR A 147 -16.31 -5.05 -4.47
CA TYR A 147 -16.29 -3.94 -3.57
C TYR A 147 -15.01 -3.12 -3.65
N VAL A 148 -13.82 -3.74 -3.78
CA VAL A 148 -12.60 -3.02 -4.20
C VAL A 148 -12.82 -2.32 -5.54
N THR A 149 -13.56 -2.93 -6.46
CA THR A 149 -13.91 -2.29 -7.74
C THR A 149 -14.79 -1.06 -7.56
N GLY A 150 -15.70 -1.05 -6.58
CA GLY A 150 -16.53 0.12 -6.24
C GLY A 150 -15.73 1.25 -5.58
N ILE A 151 -14.79 0.89 -4.70
CA ILE A 151 -13.88 1.82 -4.02
C ILE A 151 -12.97 2.52 -5.03
N VAL A 152 -12.28 1.72 -5.84
CA VAL A 152 -11.36 2.19 -6.86
C VAL A 152 -12.14 2.99 -7.91
N GLY A 153 -13.30 2.54 -8.37
CA GLY A 153 -14.08 3.27 -9.38
C GLY A 153 -14.58 4.67 -8.98
N LYS A 154 -14.83 4.95 -7.69
CA LYS A 154 -15.49 6.21 -7.25
C LYS A 154 -14.59 7.16 -6.44
N ASN A 155 -13.67 6.64 -5.62
CA ASN A 155 -12.84 7.46 -4.71
C ASN A 155 -11.34 7.45 -5.06
N LEU A 156 -11.00 7.07 -6.31
CA LEU A 156 -9.64 7.09 -6.84
C LEU A 156 -8.96 8.48 -6.91
N LEU A 157 -9.70 9.57 -6.65
CA LEU A 157 -9.12 10.91 -6.61
C LEU A 157 -8.19 11.12 -5.42
N LEU A 158 -8.42 10.39 -4.30
CA LEU A 158 -7.71 10.60 -3.04
C LEU A 158 -6.77 9.45 -2.67
N LEU A 159 -7.00 8.23 -3.16
CA LEU A 159 -6.19 7.07 -2.79
C LEU A 159 -4.76 7.18 -3.36
N ARG A 160 -3.78 7.31 -2.48
CA ARG A 160 -2.35 7.41 -2.79
C ARG A 160 -1.62 6.08 -2.70
N GLU A 161 -2.07 5.20 -1.81
CA GLU A 161 -1.44 3.91 -1.57
C GLU A 161 -2.50 2.81 -1.43
N LEU A 162 -2.27 1.70 -2.14
CA LEU A 162 -3.04 0.48 -2.04
C LEU A 162 -2.08 -0.68 -1.80
N ASN A 163 -2.17 -1.28 -0.61
CA ASN A 163 -1.38 -2.46 -0.27
C ASN A 163 -2.30 -3.68 -0.11
N LEU A 164 -2.16 -4.64 -1.02
CA LEU A 164 -2.91 -5.89 -1.07
C LEU A 164 -2.02 -7.12 -0.78
N SER A 165 -0.82 -6.89 -0.27
CA SER A 165 0.19 -7.93 -0.06
C SER A 165 -0.32 -9.08 0.81
N GLU A 166 0.26 -10.27 0.59
CA GLU A 166 0.02 -11.51 1.33
C GLU A 166 -1.39 -12.11 1.20
N HIS A 167 -2.21 -11.55 0.31
CA HIS A 167 -3.48 -12.11 -0.07
C HIS A 167 -3.32 -12.89 -1.36
N GLU A 168 -3.63 -14.18 -1.36
CA GLU A 168 -3.68 -14.99 -2.58
C GLU A 168 -4.80 -14.44 -3.46
N LEU A 169 -4.45 -13.56 -4.42
CA LEU A 169 -5.34 -12.93 -5.39
C LEU A 169 -5.32 -13.70 -6.71
N GLY A 170 -4.14 -14.13 -7.16
CA GLY A 170 -3.96 -14.67 -8.50
C GLY A 170 -4.23 -13.65 -9.61
N ASP A 171 -3.90 -14.04 -10.83
CA ASP A 171 -3.90 -13.12 -11.97
C ASP A 171 -5.29 -12.57 -12.30
N THR A 172 -6.34 -13.39 -12.20
CA THR A 172 -7.71 -12.95 -12.52
C THR A 172 -8.15 -11.75 -11.71
N ARG A 173 -7.86 -11.75 -10.40
CA ARG A 173 -8.28 -10.66 -9.50
C ARG A 173 -7.41 -9.42 -9.67
N VAL A 174 -6.10 -9.59 -9.84
CA VAL A 174 -5.22 -8.45 -10.14
C VAL A 174 -5.58 -7.81 -11.47
N ASN A 175 -5.86 -8.58 -12.52
CA ASN A 175 -6.25 -8.05 -13.82
C ASN A 175 -7.52 -7.19 -13.75
N GLN A 176 -8.50 -7.59 -12.93
CA GLN A 176 -9.70 -6.78 -12.69
C GLN A 176 -9.37 -5.47 -11.99
N ILE A 177 -8.50 -5.49 -10.98
CA ILE A 177 -8.08 -4.28 -10.24
C ILE A 177 -7.28 -3.36 -11.15
N THR A 178 -6.34 -3.89 -11.94
CA THR A 178 -5.50 -3.10 -12.84
C THR A 178 -6.28 -2.49 -13.98
N ALA A 179 -7.33 -3.14 -14.48
CA ALA A 179 -8.22 -2.56 -15.50
C ALA A 179 -8.88 -1.26 -14.99
N LEU A 180 -9.26 -1.23 -13.70
CA LEU A 180 -9.81 -0.04 -13.06
C LEU A 180 -8.75 1.04 -12.83
N LEU A 181 -7.55 0.64 -12.38
CA LEU A 181 -6.44 1.57 -12.20
C LEU A 181 -5.97 2.18 -13.52
N SER A 182 -6.11 1.44 -14.63
CA SER A 182 -5.78 1.90 -15.98
C SER A 182 -6.89 2.79 -16.59
N GLN A 183 -7.98 3.05 -15.86
CA GLN A 183 -9.16 3.78 -16.34
C GLN A 183 -9.72 3.25 -17.67
N GLU A 184 -9.59 1.94 -17.92
CA GLU A 184 -10.31 1.28 -19.00
C GLU A 184 -11.77 1.05 -18.57
N SER A 185 -12.55 2.14 -18.51
CA SER A 185 -14.00 2.02 -18.42
C SER A 185 -14.53 1.57 -19.78
N PHE A 186 -14.72 0.26 -19.97
CA PHE A 186 -15.57 -0.24 -21.06
C PHE A 186 -17.02 0.15 -20.76
N ASN A 187 -17.46 1.31 -21.26
CA ASN A 187 -18.87 1.64 -21.28
C ASN A 187 -19.54 0.85 -22.42
N SER A 188 -20.30 -0.19 -22.05
CA SER A 188 -21.00 -1.06 -23.01
C SER A 188 -22.00 -0.32 -23.90
N GLU A 189 -22.40 0.90 -23.55
CA GLU A 189 -23.38 1.68 -24.31
C GLU A 189 -22.73 2.54 -25.42
N ASN A 190 -21.45 2.92 -25.30
CA ASN A 190 -20.87 3.97 -26.17
C ASN A 190 -19.70 3.57 -27.06
N LYS A 191 -19.18 2.33 -27.02
CA LYS A 191 -18.10 1.82 -27.91
C LYS A 191 -16.88 2.74 -28.10
N HIS A 192 -16.69 3.71 -27.21
CA HIS A 192 -15.57 4.64 -27.20
C HIS A 192 -14.83 4.47 -25.88
N LEU A 193 -13.52 4.22 -25.99
CA LEU A 193 -12.59 4.27 -24.87
C LEU A 193 -12.59 5.70 -24.35
N VAL A 194 -13.21 5.93 -23.20
CA VAL A 194 -13.14 7.22 -22.50
C VAL A 194 -12.00 7.10 -21.51
N PHE A 195 -10.83 7.65 -21.87
CA PHE A 195 -9.78 7.92 -20.91
C PHE A 195 -10.32 8.96 -19.91
N LEU A 196 -10.67 8.54 -18.70
CA LEU A 196 -10.89 9.47 -17.61
C LEU A 196 -9.51 10.02 -17.23
N ASN A 197 -9.08 11.07 -17.94
CA ASN A 197 -7.90 11.88 -17.66
C ASN A 197 -8.09 12.69 -16.36
N SER A 198 -8.44 12.02 -15.27
CA SER A 198 -8.28 12.59 -13.95
C SER A 198 -6.96 12.07 -13.40
N PRO A 199 -6.02 12.95 -12.99
CA PRO A 199 -4.78 12.51 -12.39
C PRO A 199 -5.13 11.78 -11.09
N THR A 200 -5.11 10.46 -11.12
CA THR A 200 -5.10 9.66 -9.90
C THR A 200 -3.87 10.09 -9.10
N HIS A 201 -3.97 10.32 -7.80
CA HIS A 201 -2.81 10.62 -6.95
C HIS A 201 -2.13 9.33 -6.46
N PHE A 202 -2.25 8.25 -7.23
CA PHE A 202 -1.94 6.89 -6.81
C PHE A 202 -0.46 6.59 -6.99
N HIS A 203 0.29 6.67 -5.90
CA HIS A 203 1.75 6.62 -5.93
C HIS A 203 2.32 5.24 -5.60
N HIS A 204 1.65 4.44 -4.77
CA HIS A 204 2.21 3.20 -4.24
C HIS A 204 1.23 2.03 -4.42
N PHE A 205 1.67 0.99 -5.13
CA PHE A 205 0.91 -0.25 -5.29
C PHE A 205 1.73 -1.46 -4.84
N SER A 206 1.21 -2.20 -3.85
CA SER A 206 1.88 -3.38 -3.33
C SER A 206 1.01 -4.62 -3.50
N LEU A 207 1.57 -5.61 -4.22
CA LEU A 207 1.00 -6.90 -4.58
C LEU A 207 1.95 -8.04 -4.15
N ARG A 208 2.73 -7.83 -3.09
CA ARG A 208 3.73 -8.80 -2.64
C ARG A 208 3.03 -10.09 -2.20
N LYS A 209 3.54 -11.26 -2.62
CA LYS A 209 3.00 -12.58 -2.23
C LYS A 209 1.49 -12.69 -2.49
N CYS A 210 1.08 -12.33 -3.69
CA CYS A 210 -0.32 -12.36 -4.12
C CYS A 210 -0.70 -13.56 -5.01
N GLY A 211 0.22 -14.52 -5.18
CA GLY A 211 0.00 -15.69 -6.04
C GLY A 211 -0.03 -15.35 -7.52
N LEU A 212 0.71 -14.31 -7.92
CA LEU A 212 0.73 -13.83 -9.31
C LEU A 212 1.68 -14.65 -10.17
N THR A 213 1.36 -14.73 -11.46
CA THR A 213 2.18 -15.31 -12.52
C THR A 213 2.47 -14.26 -13.60
N GLU A 214 3.10 -14.67 -14.68
CA GLU A 214 3.34 -13.84 -15.86
C GLU A 214 2.06 -13.26 -16.49
N GLU A 215 0.87 -13.81 -16.19
CA GLU A 215 -0.39 -13.34 -16.77
C GLU A 215 -0.82 -11.97 -16.25
N SER A 216 -0.55 -11.66 -14.98
CA SER A 216 -0.81 -10.33 -14.40
C SER A 216 0.10 -9.22 -14.93
N CYS A 217 1.29 -9.58 -15.41
CA CYS A 217 2.31 -8.62 -15.84
C CYS A 217 1.87 -7.79 -17.05
N SER A 218 1.08 -8.36 -17.97
CA SER A 218 0.54 -7.60 -19.11
C SER A 218 -0.39 -6.48 -18.66
N ALA A 219 -1.25 -6.76 -17.68
CA ALA A 219 -2.21 -5.79 -17.18
C ALA A 219 -1.52 -4.69 -16.36
N LEU A 220 -0.51 -5.07 -15.57
CA LEU A 220 0.33 -4.11 -14.83
C LEU A 220 1.19 -3.24 -15.76
N ALA A 221 1.68 -3.79 -16.88
CA ALA A 221 2.35 -2.99 -17.90
C ALA A 221 1.42 -1.90 -18.46
N THR A 222 0.12 -2.19 -18.65
CA THR A 222 -0.87 -1.18 -19.06
C THR A 222 -1.05 -0.10 -18.00
N VAL A 223 -1.04 -0.45 -16.71
CA VAL A 223 -1.06 0.54 -15.61
C VAL A 223 0.16 1.46 -15.70
N LEU A 224 1.36 0.91 -15.93
CA LEU A 224 2.59 1.72 -16.04
C LEU A 224 2.54 2.73 -17.21
N ARG A 225 1.91 2.37 -18.33
CA ARG A 225 1.75 3.28 -19.48
C ARG A 225 0.68 4.35 -19.29
N SER A 226 -0.41 4.00 -18.59
CA SER A 226 -1.59 4.86 -18.44
C SER A 226 -1.54 5.74 -17.19
N ASN A 227 -0.78 5.33 -16.17
CA ASN A 227 -0.73 6.00 -14.87
C ASN A 227 0.65 6.64 -14.62
N SER A 228 0.78 7.92 -14.99
CA SER A 228 1.98 8.72 -14.75
C SER A 228 2.21 9.10 -13.27
N SER A 229 1.25 8.80 -12.39
CA SER A 229 1.38 9.10 -10.96
C SER A 229 2.05 7.97 -10.17
N LEU A 230 2.00 6.73 -10.65
CA LEU A 230 2.56 5.58 -9.94
C LEU A 230 4.08 5.72 -9.77
N LYS A 231 4.54 5.77 -8.52
CA LYS A 231 5.96 5.95 -8.15
C LYS A 231 6.59 4.67 -7.62
N GLU A 232 5.81 3.80 -6.99
CA GLU A 232 6.30 2.54 -6.41
C GLU A 232 5.38 1.38 -6.76
N LEU A 233 5.97 0.30 -7.26
CA LEU A 233 5.32 -0.96 -7.53
C LEU A 233 6.11 -2.09 -6.87
N ASP A 234 5.46 -2.82 -5.96
CA ASP A 234 6.02 -4.01 -5.33
C ASP A 234 5.23 -5.25 -5.76
N MET A 235 5.88 -6.15 -6.50
CA MET A 235 5.33 -7.44 -6.92
C MET A 235 6.15 -8.61 -6.37
N SER A 236 6.94 -8.38 -5.33
CA SER A 236 7.85 -9.37 -4.76
C SER A 236 7.15 -10.66 -4.33
N ASN A 237 7.88 -11.77 -4.23
CA ASN A 237 7.40 -13.06 -3.74
C ASN A 237 6.23 -13.62 -4.59
N ASN A 238 6.25 -13.40 -5.91
CA ASN A 238 5.28 -13.95 -6.88
C ASN A 238 6.01 -14.72 -7.98
N ASN A 239 5.40 -15.73 -8.60
CA ASN A 239 6.09 -16.55 -9.61
C ASN A 239 6.01 -15.93 -11.02
N LEU A 240 6.57 -14.73 -11.19
CA LEU A 240 6.45 -13.95 -12.43
C LEU A 240 7.31 -14.49 -13.58
N GLN A 241 8.48 -15.06 -13.26
CA GLN A 241 9.44 -15.59 -14.22
C GLN A 241 9.93 -14.54 -15.24
N ASP A 242 10.80 -14.94 -16.17
CA ASP A 242 11.31 -14.05 -17.22
C ASP A 242 10.21 -13.58 -18.19
N SER A 243 9.20 -14.43 -18.42
CA SER A 243 8.04 -14.10 -19.27
C SER A 243 7.24 -12.94 -18.68
N GLY A 244 7.04 -12.88 -17.37
CA GLY A 244 6.41 -11.76 -16.69
C GLY A 244 7.22 -10.47 -16.83
N VAL A 245 8.53 -10.55 -16.63
CA VAL A 245 9.42 -9.39 -16.79
C VAL A 245 9.43 -8.86 -18.23
N LYS A 246 9.44 -9.74 -19.23
CA LYS A 246 9.32 -9.36 -20.65
C LYS A 246 8.00 -8.67 -20.97
N LYS A 247 6.91 -9.02 -20.28
CA LYS A 247 5.63 -8.30 -20.40
C LYS A 247 5.68 -6.92 -19.74
N LEU A 248 6.31 -6.82 -18.56
CA LEU A 248 6.51 -5.54 -17.86
C LEU A 248 7.43 -4.58 -18.63
N GLN A 249 8.42 -5.09 -19.37
CA GLN A 249 9.35 -4.32 -20.20
C GLN A 249 8.60 -3.29 -21.06
N ASN A 250 7.53 -3.70 -21.75
CA ASN A 250 6.73 -2.80 -22.60
C ASN A 250 6.10 -1.62 -21.83
N GLY A 251 5.82 -1.79 -20.53
CA GLY A 251 5.31 -0.71 -19.68
C GLY A 251 6.43 0.20 -19.15
N LEU A 252 7.59 -0.38 -18.84
CA LEU A 252 8.76 0.36 -18.34
C LEU A 252 9.42 1.21 -19.44
N GLU A 253 9.40 0.74 -20.69
CA GLU A 253 9.93 1.45 -21.86
C GLU A 253 9.08 2.66 -22.29
N ASP A 254 7.84 2.78 -21.80
CA ASP A 254 6.94 3.87 -22.15
C ASP A 254 7.38 5.19 -21.50
N THR A 255 7.40 6.27 -22.28
CA THR A 255 7.84 7.60 -21.81
C THR A 255 6.93 8.21 -20.74
N ASN A 256 5.70 7.72 -20.57
CA ASN A 256 4.78 8.16 -19.52
C ASN A 256 5.00 7.41 -18.20
N CYS A 257 5.77 6.32 -18.21
CA CYS A 257 6.08 5.56 -17.01
C CYS A 257 6.99 6.39 -16.11
N ALA A 258 6.43 6.88 -15.00
CA ALA A 258 7.14 7.72 -14.03
C ALA A 258 7.52 6.95 -12.75
N LEU A 259 7.65 5.63 -12.87
CA LEU A 259 7.95 4.72 -11.77
C LEU A 259 9.36 4.98 -11.23
N GLN A 260 9.46 5.17 -9.92
CA GLN A 260 10.72 5.45 -9.22
C GLN A 260 11.26 4.23 -8.48
N LYS A 261 10.40 3.33 -8.05
CA LYS A 261 10.76 2.15 -7.26
C LYS A 261 10.07 0.92 -7.80
N LEU A 262 10.85 -0.10 -8.12
CA LEU A 262 10.35 -1.39 -8.60
C LEU A 262 10.93 -2.51 -7.73
N ARG A 263 10.06 -3.28 -7.09
CA ARG A 263 10.46 -4.45 -6.30
C ARG A 263 9.94 -5.74 -6.92
N LEU A 264 10.89 -6.60 -7.27
CA LEU A 264 10.68 -7.90 -7.91
C LEU A 264 11.48 -8.99 -7.16
N SER A 265 11.64 -8.84 -5.85
CA SER A 265 12.39 -9.82 -5.05
C SER A 265 11.69 -11.18 -5.01
N ASP A 266 12.45 -12.27 -5.07
CA ASP A 266 11.96 -13.65 -5.06
C ASP A 266 10.88 -13.91 -6.12
N CYS A 267 11.13 -13.52 -7.37
CA CYS A 267 10.18 -13.60 -8.48
C CYS A 267 10.46 -14.69 -9.53
N SER A 268 11.39 -15.61 -9.24
CA SER A 268 11.87 -16.65 -10.17
C SER A 268 12.48 -16.07 -11.46
N ILE A 269 13.10 -14.90 -11.38
CA ILE A 269 13.72 -14.21 -12.53
C ILE A 269 15.12 -14.80 -12.78
N THR A 270 15.42 -15.11 -14.04
CA THR A 270 16.72 -15.62 -14.50
C THR A 270 17.44 -14.60 -15.40
N GLU A 271 18.57 -14.97 -16.00
CA GLU A 271 19.38 -14.10 -16.87
C GLU A 271 18.55 -13.37 -17.95
N GLU A 272 17.53 -14.04 -18.50
CA GLU A 272 16.67 -13.49 -19.55
C GLU A 272 15.79 -12.35 -19.06
N GLY A 273 15.29 -12.41 -17.83
CA GLY A 273 14.55 -11.31 -17.24
C GLY A 273 15.46 -10.13 -16.86
N TYR A 274 16.68 -10.40 -16.39
CA TYR A 274 17.67 -9.34 -16.15
C TYR A 274 18.03 -8.60 -17.45
N LYS A 275 18.19 -9.31 -18.57
CA LYS A 275 18.38 -8.70 -19.90
C LYS A 275 17.21 -7.77 -20.27
N ALA A 276 15.97 -8.23 -20.06
CA ALA A 276 14.77 -7.46 -20.35
C ALA A 276 14.69 -6.18 -19.50
N LEU A 277 14.99 -6.25 -18.20
CA LEU A 277 15.06 -5.08 -17.33
C LEU A 277 16.15 -4.10 -17.76
N ALA A 278 17.37 -4.58 -18.04
CA ALA A 278 18.45 -3.72 -18.51
C ALA A 278 18.09 -3.01 -19.83
N SER A 279 17.45 -3.71 -20.76
CA SER A 279 16.92 -3.11 -21.99
C SER A 279 15.89 -2.01 -21.70
N ALA A 280 14.93 -2.29 -20.82
CA ALA A 280 13.90 -1.32 -20.45
C ALA A 280 14.50 -0.03 -19.87
N LEU A 281 15.48 -0.18 -18.98
CA LEU A 281 16.14 0.94 -18.30
C LEU A 281 17.03 1.78 -19.22
N ARG A 282 17.62 1.16 -20.26
CA ARG A 282 18.33 1.90 -21.32
C ARG A 282 17.37 2.71 -22.18
N SER A 283 16.18 2.16 -22.45
CA SER A 283 15.16 2.81 -23.29
C SER A 283 14.50 4.00 -22.58
N ASN A 284 14.17 3.86 -21.30
CA ASN A 284 13.58 4.92 -20.47
C ASN A 284 14.38 5.14 -19.16
N PRO A 285 15.50 5.86 -19.22
CA PRO A 285 16.42 5.99 -18.08
C PRO A 285 15.97 6.97 -16.99
N SER A 286 14.95 7.80 -17.23
CA SER A 286 14.80 9.07 -16.52
C SER A 286 14.07 9.02 -15.16
N HIS A 287 13.54 7.87 -14.74
CA HIS A 287 12.63 7.82 -13.57
C HIS A 287 12.94 6.78 -12.50
N LEU A 288 13.52 5.62 -12.82
CA LEU A 288 13.74 4.57 -11.82
C LEU A 288 14.96 4.88 -10.95
N ILE A 289 14.74 4.95 -9.63
CA ILE A 289 15.73 5.29 -8.59
C ILE A 289 16.14 4.05 -7.79
N GLU A 290 15.21 3.13 -7.53
CA GLU A 290 15.43 1.92 -6.71
C GLU A 290 14.92 0.68 -7.47
N LEU A 291 15.78 -0.32 -7.61
CA LEU A 291 15.45 -1.62 -8.20
C LEU A 291 15.83 -2.75 -7.23
N ASP A 292 14.84 -3.45 -6.72
CA ASP A 292 15.04 -4.60 -5.82
C ASP A 292 14.81 -5.92 -6.56
N LEU A 293 15.89 -6.69 -6.72
CA LEU A 293 15.94 -7.97 -7.43
C LEU A 293 16.45 -9.10 -6.54
N ARG A 294 16.40 -8.93 -5.22
CA ARG A 294 16.85 -9.94 -4.25
C ARG A 294 16.26 -11.32 -4.51
N GLY A 295 17.04 -12.36 -4.27
CA GLY A 295 16.56 -13.75 -4.36
C GLY A 295 16.23 -14.24 -5.77
N ASN A 296 16.63 -13.50 -6.82
CA ASN A 296 16.56 -13.94 -8.21
C ASN A 296 17.94 -14.38 -8.71
N ASP A 297 18.04 -15.01 -9.89
CA ASP A 297 19.30 -15.53 -10.41
C ASP A 297 19.73 -14.80 -11.70
N PRO A 298 20.58 -13.77 -11.64
CA PRO A 298 21.00 -13.05 -12.83
C PRO A 298 21.86 -13.89 -13.77
N GLY A 299 22.50 -14.96 -13.27
CA GLY A 299 23.57 -15.70 -13.96
C GLY A 299 24.65 -14.81 -14.60
N PRO A 300 25.64 -15.38 -15.30
CA PRO A 300 26.70 -14.57 -15.91
C PRO A 300 26.18 -13.54 -16.91
N SER A 301 25.18 -13.89 -17.72
CA SER A 301 24.72 -12.96 -18.76
C SER A 301 23.89 -11.80 -18.21
N GLY A 302 23.08 -12.01 -17.17
CA GLY A 302 22.31 -10.93 -16.55
C GLY A 302 23.20 -9.98 -15.75
N VAL A 303 24.22 -10.51 -15.07
CA VAL A 303 25.24 -9.69 -14.39
C VAL A 303 25.95 -8.78 -15.39
N LYS A 304 26.38 -9.33 -16.53
CA LYS A 304 26.98 -8.54 -17.60
C LYS A 304 26.08 -7.39 -18.04
N GLN A 305 24.80 -7.64 -18.27
CA GLN A 305 23.87 -6.59 -18.69
C GLN A 305 23.70 -5.48 -17.64
N LEU A 306 23.67 -5.84 -16.35
CA LEU A 306 23.64 -4.85 -15.28
C LEU A 306 24.94 -4.05 -15.22
N SER A 307 26.10 -4.70 -15.38
CA SER A 307 27.39 -4.01 -15.43
C SER A 307 27.45 -3.05 -16.62
N ASP A 308 27.04 -3.50 -17.81
CA ASP A 308 26.97 -2.66 -19.01
C ASP A 308 26.04 -1.46 -18.80
N LEU A 309 24.91 -1.64 -18.10
CA LEU A 309 23.99 -0.55 -17.74
C LEU A 309 24.65 0.49 -16.81
N LEU A 310 25.54 0.05 -15.90
CA LEU A 310 26.31 0.93 -15.02
C LEU A 310 27.47 1.63 -15.76
N GLN A 311 28.04 1.00 -16.78
CA GLN A 311 29.18 1.54 -17.55
C GLN A 311 28.77 2.51 -18.67
N ASP A 312 27.49 2.58 -19.04
CA ASP A 312 27.07 3.26 -20.26
C ASP A 312 27.23 4.79 -20.20
N GLU A 313 28.40 5.28 -20.65
CA GLU A 313 28.72 6.70 -20.81
C GLU A 313 27.89 7.38 -21.93
N SER A 314 27.13 6.65 -22.77
CA SER A 314 26.28 7.27 -23.79
C SER A 314 25.08 8.03 -23.21
N THR A 315 24.81 7.83 -21.91
CA THR A 315 23.86 8.63 -21.13
C THR A 315 24.36 10.04 -20.76
N VAL A 316 25.62 10.39 -21.08
CA VAL A 316 26.27 11.64 -20.65
C VAL A 316 25.78 12.89 -21.40
N LEU A 317 25.11 12.75 -22.56
CA LEU A 317 24.61 13.92 -23.29
C LEU A 317 23.13 14.26 -23.08
N PHE A 318 22.20 13.30 -22.87
CA PHE A 318 20.78 13.64 -22.64
C PHE A 318 19.95 12.64 -21.80
N SER A 319 20.49 11.55 -21.25
CA SER A 319 19.64 10.49 -20.67
C SER A 319 20.29 9.70 -19.53
N LYS A 320 20.73 10.38 -18.47
CA LYS A 320 21.27 9.72 -17.27
C LYS A 320 20.22 8.81 -16.65
N THR A 321 20.52 7.51 -16.53
CA THR A 321 19.82 6.64 -15.59
C THR A 321 19.98 7.25 -14.20
N ILE A 322 18.88 7.51 -13.51
CA ILE A 322 18.89 8.07 -12.14
C ILE A 322 18.87 6.99 -11.04
N LEU A 323 19.13 5.74 -11.43
CA LEU A 323 19.15 4.58 -10.54
C LEU A 323 20.26 4.75 -9.50
N LYS A 324 19.87 4.82 -8.24
CA LYS A 324 20.79 5.02 -7.10
C LYS A 324 21.02 3.73 -6.32
N GLU A 325 20.09 2.79 -6.40
CA GLU A 325 20.14 1.56 -5.63
C GLU A 325 19.68 0.36 -6.47
N ILE A 326 20.53 -0.67 -6.52
CA ILE A 326 20.18 -1.99 -7.04
C ILE A 326 20.44 -3.00 -5.92
N ASN A 327 19.40 -3.74 -5.51
CA ASN A 327 19.53 -4.76 -4.48
C ASN A 327 19.60 -6.16 -5.10
N LEU A 328 20.75 -6.81 -4.95
CA LEU A 328 21.05 -8.16 -5.45
C LEU A 328 21.34 -9.16 -4.31
N ASN A 329 20.90 -8.87 -3.08
CA ASN A 329 21.11 -9.80 -1.96
C ASN A 329 20.44 -11.15 -2.25
N ASN A 330 21.10 -12.23 -1.83
CA ASN A 330 20.65 -13.60 -2.06
C ASN A 330 20.50 -14.01 -3.54
N SER A 331 21.13 -13.28 -4.48
CA SER A 331 20.99 -13.54 -5.92
C SER A 331 22.01 -14.51 -6.53
N ARG A 332 22.54 -15.46 -5.74
CA ARG A 332 23.52 -16.50 -6.17
C ARG A 332 24.68 -15.99 -7.06
N LEU A 333 25.16 -14.77 -6.82
CA LEU A 333 26.26 -14.19 -7.59
C LEU A 333 27.54 -15.02 -7.40
N LEU A 334 28.13 -15.48 -8.51
CA LEU A 334 29.46 -16.09 -8.51
C LEU A 334 30.54 -15.01 -8.37
N ASP A 335 31.75 -15.40 -7.94
CA ASP A 335 32.91 -14.50 -7.82
C ASP A 335 33.19 -13.71 -9.11
N SER A 336 32.98 -14.34 -10.28
CA SER A 336 33.10 -13.69 -11.58
C SER A 336 32.06 -12.59 -11.79
N GLY A 337 30.82 -12.83 -11.34
CA GLY A 337 29.75 -11.85 -11.41
C GLY A 337 30.00 -10.67 -10.47
N VAL A 338 30.50 -10.91 -9.26
CA VAL A 338 30.89 -9.83 -8.33
C VAL A 338 31.97 -8.95 -8.97
N LYS A 339 33.00 -9.55 -9.57
CA LYS A 339 34.04 -8.81 -10.30
C LYS A 339 33.46 -7.95 -11.42
N GLU A 340 32.55 -8.51 -12.20
CA GLU A 340 31.92 -7.80 -13.32
C GLU A 340 31.08 -6.60 -12.86
N ILE A 341 30.33 -6.74 -11.75
CA ILE A 341 29.62 -5.61 -11.13
C ILE A 341 30.62 -4.57 -10.61
N CYS A 342 31.69 -5.00 -9.94
CA CYS A 342 32.73 -4.09 -9.45
C CYS A 342 33.40 -3.30 -10.59
N GLU A 343 33.62 -3.90 -11.75
CA GLU A 343 34.09 -3.16 -12.94
C GLU A 343 33.08 -2.10 -13.38
N GLY A 344 31.78 -2.43 -13.38
CA GLY A 344 30.73 -1.47 -13.72
C GLY A 344 30.65 -0.28 -12.78
N LEU A 345 30.84 -0.52 -11.48
CA LEU A 345 30.87 0.51 -10.44
C LEU A 345 32.12 1.40 -10.46
N LYS A 346 33.13 1.11 -11.29
CA LYS A 346 34.26 2.02 -11.49
C LYS A 346 33.89 3.26 -12.30
N ASN A 347 32.72 3.26 -12.95
CA ASN A 347 32.21 4.45 -13.62
C ASN A 347 32.07 5.59 -12.58
N PRO A 348 32.70 6.76 -12.77
CA PRO A 348 32.67 7.86 -11.81
C PRO A 348 31.27 8.47 -11.58
N VAL A 349 30.28 8.07 -12.37
CA VAL A 349 28.88 8.48 -12.24
C VAL A 349 28.08 7.52 -11.33
N CYS A 350 28.61 6.34 -11.02
CA CYS A 350 28.00 5.33 -10.14
C CYS A 350 28.24 5.58 -8.64
#